data_AF-A0A9D3VEP0-F1
#
_entry.id   AF-A0A9D3VEP0-F1
#
_cell.length_a   1.000
_cell.length_b   1.000
_cell.length_c   1.000
_cell.angle_alpha   90.00
_cell.angle_beta   90.00
_cell.angle_gamma   90.00
#
_symmetry.space_group_name_H-M   'P 1'
#
loop_
_entity.id
_entity.type
_entity.pdbx_description
1 polymer ?
#
loop_
_entity_poly.entity_id
_entity_poly.type
_entity_poly.pdbx_seq_one_letter_code
_entity_poly.pdbx_strand_id
1 'polypeptide(L)'
;MPEVQRRMKLILNLCLSDGFDTFPTLLCAAGCSMIDRRMVIRSVILNLSFHSSVGIYGYPIEIQALFYFALRCSRQMMKPERDGKELIERINKRITALSYLIQKYYRLDFTQLNNIYRYKTEEYSHTAVNKFNVIPKSIPNWVFDFMPLRGGYLIGNVIPARMDFRWFLVGNCISILSSLATPAQATAIMDLIEERWEDLIGEMPLKIVYPALEGHDWRTVTGFDPKNTRWSYHNGGTWPALIWLFTAACIKTGRPQIAKRAIELTEQRLPKNGWPEYYDGKAGRYVGKQTRKYQTWSISGYLVAKLMIENPANLPIISLEEDKRISKPKLTRSISF
;
A
#
# COMPACT_ATOMS: atom_id res chain seq x y z
N MET A 1 -10.21 12.61 -27.48
CA MET A 1 -11.65 12.41 -27.20
C MET A 1 -12.09 13.37 -26.09
N PRO A 2 -12.97 14.34 -26.37
CA PRO A 2 -13.41 15.34 -25.38
C PRO A 2 -14.07 14.75 -24.13
N GLU A 3 -14.83 13.66 -24.28
CA GLU A 3 -15.51 13.00 -23.16
C GLU A 3 -14.52 12.43 -22.12
N VAL A 4 -13.44 11.79 -22.58
CA VAL A 4 -12.37 11.26 -21.72
C VAL A 4 -11.73 12.39 -20.89
N GLN A 5 -11.44 13.53 -21.52
CA GLN A 5 -10.90 14.70 -20.82
C GLN A 5 -11.89 15.22 -19.77
N ARG A 6 -13.19 15.30 -20.11
CA ARG A 6 -14.22 15.72 -19.16
C ARG A 6 -14.32 14.78 -17.95
N ARG A 7 -14.33 13.47 -18.17
CA ARG A 7 -14.42 12.47 -17.09
C ARG A 7 -13.17 12.49 -16.19
N MET A 8 -11.98 12.61 -16.77
CA MET A 8 -10.75 12.78 -15.97
C MET A 8 -10.80 14.03 -15.10
N LYS A 9 -11.24 15.17 -15.66
CA LYS A 9 -11.40 16.42 -14.91
C LYS A 9 -12.38 16.27 -13.72
N LEU A 10 -13.50 15.57 -13.90
CA LEU A 10 -14.46 15.33 -12.83
C LEU A 10 -13.86 14.53 -11.66
N ILE A 11 -13.15 13.45 -11.96
CA ILE A 11 -12.48 12.62 -10.93
C ILE A 11 -11.41 13.44 -10.21
N LEU A 12 -10.57 14.16 -10.96
CA LEU A 12 -9.51 14.99 -10.40
C LEU A 12 -10.06 16.11 -9.51
N ASN A 13 -11.15 16.77 -9.91
CA ASN A 13 -11.78 17.81 -9.11
C ASN A 13 -12.35 17.26 -7.80
N LEU A 14 -12.88 16.03 -7.80
CA LEU A 14 -13.32 15.36 -6.58
C LEU A 14 -12.13 15.02 -5.67
N CYS A 15 -11.04 14.49 -6.20
CA CYS A 15 -9.89 14.07 -5.40
C CYS A 15 -8.99 15.24 -4.94
N LEU A 16 -9.02 16.37 -5.66
CA LEU A 16 -8.20 17.55 -5.39
C LEU A 16 -9.01 18.69 -4.74
N SER A 17 -10.27 18.46 -4.39
CA SER A 17 -11.10 19.46 -3.72
C SER A 17 -10.45 19.92 -2.42
N ASP A 18 -10.55 21.22 -2.14
CA ASP A 18 -10.12 21.76 -0.87
C ASP A 18 -11.07 21.28 0.25
N GLY A 19 -10.54 21.18 1.46
CA GLY A 19 -11.27 20.73 2.63
C GLY A 19 -10.48 20.99 3.91
N PHE A 20 -10.98 20.47 5.02
CA PHE A 20 -10.32 20.62 6.33
C PHE A 20 -9.11 19.69 6.52
N ASP A 21 -8.79 18.86 5.54
CA ASP A 21 -7.66 17.95 5.63
C ASP A 21 -6.35 18.73 5.62
N THR A 22 -5.52 18.49 6.64
CA THR A 22 -4.20 19.10 6.78
C THR A 22 -3.10 18.27 6.12
N PHE A 23 -3.45 17.10 5.57
CA PHE A 23 -2.53 16.21 4.87
C PHE A 23 -2.76 16.26 3.35
N PRO A 24 -1.70 16.08 2.53
CA PRO A 24 -1.84 15.99 1.08
C PRO A 24 -2.43 14.64 0.61
N THR A 25 -2.60 13.68 1.52
CA THR A 25 -3.23 12.38 1.26
C THR A 25 -4.74 12.49 1.05
N LEU A 26 -5.34 11.46 0.48
CA LEU A 26 -6.79 11.38 0.28
C LEU A 26 -7.42 10.67 1.48
N LEU A 27 -8.25 11.39 2.23
CA LEU A 27 -9.00 10.85 3.36
C LEU A 27 -10.02 9.81 2.89
N CYS A 28 -9.98 8.63 3.50
CA CYS A 28 -10.78 7.49 3.10
C CYS A 28 -11.59 6.91 4.27
N ALA A 29 -12.83 6.51 3.96
CA ALA A 29 -13.60 5.61 4.80
C ALA A 29 -13.06 4.17 4.73
N ALA A 30 -13.49 3.32 5.66
CA ALA A 30 -13.22 1.88 5.61
C ALA A 30 -13.82 1.26 4.34
N GLY A 31 -13.18 0.22 3.79
CA GLY A 31 -13.77 -0.56 2.70
C GLY A 31 -13.69 0.11 1.32
N CYS A 32 -12.72 1.02 1.11
CA CYS A 32 -12.65 1.89 -0.07
C CYS A 32 -11.67 1.43 -1.16
N SER A 33 -10.99 0.29 -0.97
CA SER A 33 -9.97 -0.24 -1.87
C SER A 33 -10.33 -1.65 -2.35
N MET A 34 -9.35 -2.45 -2.82
CA MET A 34 -9.58 -3.89 -3.03
C MET A 34 -10.15 -4.57 -1.77
N ILE A 35 -9.76 -4.08 -0.59
CA ILE A 35 -10.34 -4.49 0.68
C ILE A 35 -11.66 -3.73 0.86
N ASP A 36 -12.75 -4.31 0.38
CA ASP A 36 -14.11 -3.74 0.35
C ASP A 36 -14.92 -3.95 1.64
N ARG A 37 -14.28 -4.50 2.68
CA ARG A 37 -14.91 -4.78 3.98
C ARG A 37 -14.24 -4.01 5.09
N ARG A 38 -14.95 -3.92 6.21
CA ARG A 38 -14.43 -3.30 7.41
C ARG A 38 -13.21 -4.07 7.93
N MET A 39 -12.06 -3.46 7.75
CA MET A 39 -10.81 -3.81 8.39
C MET A 39 -10.35 -2.58 9.17
N VAL A 40 -11.21 -2.01 10.05
CA VAL A 40 -11.16 -0.67 10.75
C VAL A 40 -11.73 -0.61 12.18
N ILE A 41 -10.96 -0.08 13.14
CA ILE A 41 -11.46 0.30 14.49
C ILE A 41 -12.51 1.41 14.42
N ARG A 42 -13.59 1.23 15.19
CA ARG A 42 -14.43 2.33 15.68
C ARG A 42 -13.73 2.90 16.91
N SER A 43 -13.34 4.17 16.91
CA SER A 43 -12.99 4.84 18.16
C SER A 43 -14.27 4.92 19.00
N VAL A 44 -14.43 4.01 19.97
CA VAL A 44 -15.33 4.26 21.09
C VAL A 44 -14.42 4.64 22.24
N ILE A 45 -14.44 5.93 22.54
CA ILE A 45 -14.06 6.44 23.85
C ILE A 45 -14.99 5.73 24.84
N LEU A 46 -14.53 4.64 25.46
CA LEU A 46 -14.98 4.13 26.75
C LEU A 46 -14.05 2.99 27.21
N ASN A 47 -13.24 3.35 28.21
CA ASN A 47 -12.62 2.53 29.26
C ASN A 47 -11.59 1.43 28.91
N LEU A 48 -10.36 1.74 29.32
CA LEU A 48 -9.37 0.85 29.95
C LEU A 48 -8.99 -0.43 29.19
N SER A 49 -8.29 -0.26 28.06
CA SER A 49 -7.18 -1.13 27.59
C SER A 49 -6.59 -0.57 26.30
N PHE A 50 -5.36 -0.04 26.34
CA PHE A 50 -4.65 0.46 25.15
C PHE A 50 -4.10 -0.71 24.31
N HIS A 51 -4.98 -1.38 23.55
CA HIS A 51 -4.57 -2.22 22.42
C HIS A 51 -5.21 -1.65 21.16
N SER A 52 -4.45 -0.84 20.44
CA SER A 52 -4.93 -0.02 19.33
C SER A 52 -4.47 -0.59 17.98
N SER A 53 -5.19 -1.57 17.45
CA SER A 53 -4.99 -1.97 16.05
C SER A 53 -5.63 -0.96 15.10
N VAL A 54 -4.83 -0.34 14.23
CA VAL A 54 -5.40 0.54 13.20
C VAL A 54 -6.05 -0.32 12.14
N GLY A 55 -7.04 0.25 11.47
CA GLY A 55 -7.50 -0.33 10.24
C GLY A 55 -7.56 0.66 9.08
N ILE A 56 -8.01 0.21 7.92
CA ILE A 56 -7.97 0.89 6.61
C ILE A 56 -8.95 2.09 6.52
N TYR A 57 -8.91 3.03 7.47
CA TYR A 57 -9.57 4.35 7.39
C TYR A 57 -8.50 5.43 7.58
N GLY A 58 -8.74 6.66 7.12
CA GLY A 58 -7.70 7.68 7.13
C GLY A 58 -6.95 7.66 5.81
N TYR A 59 -5.67 7.29 5.83
CA TYR A 59 -4.79 7.45 4.66
C TYR A 59 -4.10 6.13 4.27
N PRO A 60 -4.86 5.10 3.84
CA PRO A 60 -4.28 3.79 3.55
C PRO A 60 -3.33 3.85 2.36
N ILE A 61 -2.14 3.25 2.48
CA ILE A 61 -1.08 3.30 1.47
C ILE A 61 -1.53 2.81 0.08
N GLU A 62 -2.46 1.86 0.02
CA GLU A 62 -3.05 1.41 -1.24
C GLU A 62 -3.72 2.55 -2.01
N ILE A 63 -4.60 3.32 -1.34
CA ILE A 63 -5.26 4.46 -1.97
C ILE A 63 -4.26 5.57 -2.27
N GLN A 64 -3.31 5.84 -1.37
CA GLN A 64 -2.34 6.91 -1.60
C GLN A 64 -1.42 6.62 -2.79
N ALA A 65 -0.98 5.37 -2.94
CA ALA A 65 -0.17 4.94 -4.07
C ALA A 65 -0.97 4.95 -5.39
N LEU A 66 -2.21 4.46 -5.38
CA LEU A 66 -3.11 4.51 -6.55
C LEU A 66 -3.43 5.96 -6.95
N PHE A 67 -3.71 6.83 -5.97
CA PHE A 67 -3.98 8.23 -6.20
C PHE A 67 -2.76 8.93 -6.82
N TYR A 68 -1.57 8.71 -6.27
CA TYR A 68 -0.33 9.22 -6.84
C TYR A 68 -0.13 8.75 -8.28
N PHE A 69 -0.33 7.46 -8.55
CA PHE A 69 -0.19 6.89 -9.89
C PHE A 69 -1.20 7.54 -10.85
N ALA A 70 -2.47 7.63 -10.45
CA ALA A 70 -3.52 8.27 -11.24
C ALA A 70 -3.22 9.74 -11.54
N LEU A 71 -2.68 10.51 -10.58
CA LEU A 71 -2.24 11.89 -10.79
C LEU A 71 -1.13 11.98 -11.84
N ARG A 72 -0.13 11.10 -11.78
CA ARG A 72 0.97 11.09 -12.75
C ARG A 72 0.49 10.72 -14.16
N CYS A 73 -0.37 9.72 -14.29
CA CYS A 73 -0.98 9.34 -15.57
C CYS A 73 -1.85 10.48 -16.11
N SER A 74 -2.68 11.09 -15.26
CA SER A 74 -3.53 12.21 -15.64
C SER A 74 -2.70 13.38 -16.15
N ARG A 75 -1.58 13.71 -15.50
CA ARG A 75 -0.68 14.77 -15.96
C ARG A 75 -0.15 14.55 -17.38
N GLN A 76 0.09 13.30 -17.79
CA GLN A 76 0.56 12.98 -19.15
C GLN A 76 -0.55 13.06 -20.20
N MET A 77 -1.79 12.73 -19.81
CA MET A 77 -2.94 12.66 -20.73
C MET A 77 -3.74 13.97 -20.83
N MET A 78 -3.62 14.85 -19.85
CA MET A 78 -4.39 16.10 -19.77
C MET A 78 -3.92 17.11 -20.82
N LYS A 79 -4.88 17.67 -21.57
CA LYS A 79 -4.60 18.75 -22.52
C LYS A 79 -4.55 20.11 -21.82
N PRO A 80 -3.61 21.02 -22.16
CA PRO A 80 -3.46 22.32 -21.51
C PRO A 80 -4.47 23.39 -22.01
N GLU A 81 -5.61 22.97 -22.55
CA GLU A 81 -6.64 23.85 -23.09
C GLU A 81 -7.66 24.24 -22.01
N ARG A 82 -8.13 25.49 -22.01
CA ARG A 82 -9.09 26.04 -21.02
C ARG A 82 -8.57 25.85 -19.58
N ASP A 83 -9.39 25.31 -18.68
CA ASP A 83 -9.06 25.03 -17.28
C ASP A 83 -8.00 23.90 -17.10
N GLY A 84 -7.50 23.32 -18.20
CA GLY A 84 -6.51 22.25 -18.15
C GLY A 84 -5.17 22.68 -17.53
N LYS A 85 -4.73 23.92 -17.78
CA LYS A 85 -3.45 24.44 -17.23
C LYS A 85 -3.47 24.53 -15.70
N GLU A 86 -4.54 25.10 -15.14
CA GLU A 86 -4.70 25.24 -13.69
C GLU A 86 -4.77 23.88 -13.01
N LEU A 87 -5.53 22.94 -13.59
CA LEU A 87 -5.62 21.58 -13.05
C LEU A 87 -4.27 20.84 -13.10
N ILE A 88 -3.49 21.01 -14.17
CA ILE A 88 -2.14 20.45 -14.26
C ILE A 88 -1.22 21.04 -13.17
N GLU A 89 -1.34 22.32 -12.84
CA GLU A 89 -0.59 22.94 -11.75
C GLU A 89 -0.97 22.35 -10.39
N ARG A 90 -2.28 22.20 -10.12
CA ARG A 90 -2.79 21.55 -8.90
C ARG A 90 -2.30 20.10 -8.78
N ILE A 91 -2.32 19.35 -9.89
CA ILE A 91 -1.76 17.99 -9.96
C ILE A 91 -0.28 17.99 -9.59
N ASN A 92 0.52 18.90 -10.15
CA ASN A 92 1.96 18.97 -9.84
C ASN A 92 2.23 19.29 -8.37
N LYS A 93 1.52 20.28 -7.80
CA LYS A 93 1.63 20.62 -6.37
C LYS A 93 1.29 19.41 -5.49
N ARG A 94 0.19 18.71 -5.80
CA ARG A 94 -0.24 17.52 -5.05
C ARG A 94 0.75 16.37 -5.18
N ILE A 95 1.26 16.08 -6.38
CA ILE A 95 2.29 15.06 -6.62
C ILE A 95 3.51 15.31 -5.74
N THR A 96 4.03 16.54 -5.68
CA THR A 96 5.20 16.89 -4.88
C THR A 96 4.93 16.70 -3.39
N ALA A 97 3.80 17.22 -2.88
CA ALA A 97 3.45 17.11 -1.47
C ALA A 97 3.22 15.64 -1.04
N LEU A 98 2.52 14.86 -1.86
CA LEU A 98 2.24 13.45 -1.60
C LEU A 98 3.51 12.60 -1.64
N SER A 99 4.40 12.84 -2.62
CA SER A 99 5.70 12.15 -2.71
C SER A 99 6.50 12.34 -1.43
N TYR A 100 6.63 13.59 -0.98
CA TYR A 100 7.38 13.91 0.24
C TYR A 100 6.77 13.24 1.47
N LEU A 101 5.44 13.31 1.63
CA LEU A 101 4.78 12.72 2.79
C LEU A 101 4.98 11.20 2.85
N ILE A 102 4.71 10.48 1.75
CA ILE A 102 4.81 9.02 1.70
C ILE A 102 6.27 8.58 1.87
N GLN A 103 7.19 9.14 1.09
CA GLN A 103 8.60 8.75 1.14
C GLN A 103 9.24 9.01 2.51
N LYS A 104 8.79 10.03 3.24
CA LYS A 104 9.35 10.40 4.55
C LYS A 104 8.67 9.68 5.72
N TYR A 105 7.35 9.66 5.73
CA TYR A 105 6.59 9.29 6.94
C TYR A 105 5.93 7.90 6.87
N TYR A 106 5.75 7.33 5.68
CA TYR A 106 5.25 5.95 5.54
C TYR A 106 6.38 4.93 5.51
N ARG A 107 7.60 5.38 5.17
CA ARG A 107 8.78 4.51 5.11
C ARG A 107 9.12 3.97 6.49
N LEU A 108 9.28 2.65 6.58
CA LEU A 108 9.75 1.95 7.75
C LEU A 108 10.84 0.94 7.34
N ASP A 109 12.02 1.13 7.90
CA ASP A 109 13.14 0.19 7.90
C ASP A 109 13.66 0.04 9.34
N PHE A 110 14.67 -0.79 9.56
CA PHE A 110 15.26 -0.99 10.89
C PHE A 110 15.70 0.32 11.56
N THR A 111 16.37 1.19 10.80
CA THR A 111 16.82 2.50 11.29
C THR A 111 15.64 3.38 11.71
N GLN A 112 14.59 3.48 10.88
CA GLN A 112 13.42 4.28 11.18
C GLN A 112 12.61 3.70 12.34
N LEU A 113 12.50 2.37 12.44
CA LEU A 113 11.85 1.71 13.58
C LEU A 113 12.56 2.07 14.88
N ASN A 114 13.90 2.03 14.90
CA ASN A 114 14.70 2.47 16.05
C ASN A 114 14.47 3.95 16.40
N ASN A 115 14.30 4.81 15.40
CA ASN A 115 13.98 6.23 15.63
C ASN A 115 12.59 6.39 16.25
N ILE A 116 11.56 5.73 15.70
CA ILE A 116 10.17 5.81 16.19
C ILE A 116 10.07 5.23 17.61
N TYR A 117 10.76 4.13 17.88
CA TYR A 117 10.85 3.52 19.21
C TYR A 117 11.39 4.49 20.28
N ARG A 118 12.18 5.50 19.88
CA ARG A 118 12.80 6.49 20.76
C ARG A 118 12.13 7.86 20.70
N TYR A 119 10.98 7.99 20.05
CA TYR A 119 10.27 9.26 19.98
C TYR A 119 9.91 9.80 21.36
N LYS A 120 10.03 11.11 21.51
CA LYS A 120 9.35 11.83 22.58
C LYS A 120 7.92 12.12 22.14
N THR A 121 7.01 12.17 23.11
CA THR A 121 5.60 12.52 22.89
C THR A 121 5.36 13.97 23.27
N GLU A 122 4.20 14.50 22.89
CA GLU A 122 3.73 15.85 23.25
C GLU A 122 4.62 16.97 22.69
N GLU A 123 5.28 16.71 21.56
CA GLU A 123 6.09 17.70 20.86
C GLU A 123 5.18 18.73 20.17
N TYR A 124 5.23 20.00 20.61
CA TYR A 124 4.51 21.11 20.01
C TYR A 124 5.47 22.11 19.37
N SER A 125 5.92 21.83 18.14
CA SER A 125 6.74 22.76 17.36
C SER A 125 6.81 22.42 15.86
N HIS A 126 7.13 23.42 15.03
CA HIS A 126 7.45 23.18 13.62
C HIS A 126 8.72 22.37 13.41
N THR A 127 9.58 22.23 14.42
CA THR A 127 10.83 21.45 14.40
C THR A 127 10.69 20.07 15.05
N ALA A 128 9.49 19.71 15.52
CA ALA A 128 9.20 18.41 16.12
C ALA A 128 9.66 17.23 15.22
N VAL A 129 10.26 16.22 15.83
CA VAL A 129 10.66 14.97 15.16
C VAL A 129 9.43 14.07 15.03
N ASN A 130 8.66 13.93 16.10
CA ASN A 130 7.46 13.11 16.15
C ASN A 130 6.23 13.89 15.63
N LYS A 131 6.20 14.16 14.31
CA LYS A 131 5.18 15.00 13.66
C LYS A 131 3.73 14.56 13.86
N PHE A 132 3.51 13.27 14.11
CA PHE A 132 2.18 12.71 14.29
C PHE A 132 1.87 12.38 15.75
N ASN A 133 2.76 12.71 16.68
CA ASN A 133 2.63 12.36 18.11
C ASN A 133 2.35 10.86 18.33
N VAL A 134 3.09 10.01 17.62
CA VAL A 134 3.00 8.54 17.78
C VAL A 134 3.55 8.17 19.15
N ILE A 135 2.82 7.33 19.88
CA ILE A 135 3.22 6.82 21.19
C ILE A 135 4.12 5.59 20.97
N PRO A 136 5.42 5.61 21.34
CA PRO A 136 6.31 4.47 21.07
C PRO A 136 5.85 3.15 21.69
N LYS A 137 5.20 3.21 22.85
CA LYS A 137 4.62 2.04 23.53
C LYS A 137 3.48 1.37 22.76
N SER A 138 2.93 2.01 21.72
CA SER A 138 1.87 1.41 20.89
C SER A 138 2.40 0.65 19.68
N ILE A 139 3.72 0.62 19.45
CA ILE A 139 4.33 -0.20 18.40
C ILE A 139 4.07 -1.68 18.73
N PRO A 140 3.41 -2.45 17.85
CA PRO A 140 3.13 -3.85 18.11
C PRO A 140 4.41 -4.69 18.19
N ASN A 141 4.49 -5.64 19.13
CA ASN A 141 5.68 -6.47 19.35
C ASN A 141 6.15 -7.20 18.08
N TRP A 142 5.22 -7.70 17.27
CA TRP A 142 5.54 -8.41 16.03
C TRP A 142 6.40 -7.58 15.06
N VAL A 143 6.32 -6.24 15.11
CA VAL A 143 7.08 -5.35 14.21
C VAL A 143 8.58 -5.47 14.47
N PHE A 144 8.99 -5.62 15.74
CA PHE A 144 10.41 -5.75 16.10
C PHE A 144 11.00 -7.06 15.60
N ASP A 145 10.24 -8.16 15.70
CA ASP A 145 10.67 -9.47 15.22
C ASP A 145 10.61 -9.55 13.68
N PHE A 146 9.59 -8.92 13.08
CA PHE A 146 9.38 -8.92 11.65
C PHE A 146 10.37 -8.04 10.90
N MET A 147 10.86 -6.93 11.46
CA MET A 147 11.75 -6.01 10.74
C MET A 147 13.15 -6.61 10.56
N PRO A 148 13.62 -6.93 9.32
CA PRO A 148 14.97 -7.41 9.10
C PRO A 148 15.99 -6.26 9.20
N LEU A 149 17.28 -6.59 9.33
CA LEU A 149 18.37 -5.60 9.28
C LEU A 149 18.52 -4.96 7.90
N ARG A 150 18.23 -5.72 6.84
CA ARG A 150 18.21 -5.26 5.45
C ARG A 150 16.79 -5.38 4.90
N GLY A 151 16.25 -4.25 4.45
CA GLY A 151 14.91 -4.15 3.89
C GLY A 151 14.04 -3.15 4.63
N GLY A 152 12.84 -2.95 4.10
CA GLY A 152 11.87 -2.00 4.63
C GLY A 152 10.65 -1.90 3.72
N TYR A 153 9.63 -1.17 4.14
CA TYR A 153 8.40 -1.02 3.39
C TYR A 153 7.70 0.31 3.69
N LEU A 154 6.66 0.60 2.92
CA LEU A 154 5.71 1.65 3.23
C LEU A 154 4.59 1.06 4.09
N ILE A 155 4.44 1.56 5.32
CA ILE A 155 3.46 1.09 6.29
C ILE A 155 2.02 1.35 5.82
N GLY A 156 1.07 0.62 6.40
CA GLY A 156 -0.31 0.64 5.97
C GLY A 156 -0.99 2.00 6.05
N ASN A 157 -0.67 2.80 7.07
CA ASN A 157 -1.39 4.04 7.37
C ASN A 157 -0.61 4.95 8.34
N VAL A 158 -0.79 6.26 8.20
CA VAL A 158 -0.28 7.27 9.14
C VAL A 158 -1.36 8.30 9.40
N ILE A 159 -1.87 8.38 10.63
CA ILE A 159 -2.88 9.37 11.06
C ILE A 159 -2.40 10.09 12.34
N PRO A 160 -3.04 11.20 12.74
CA PRO A 160 -2.74 11.81 14.04
C PRO A 160 -2.79 10.80 15.19
N ALA A 161 -1.71 10.76 15.98
CA ALA A 161 -1.44 9.88 17.12
C ALA A 161 -1.33 8.37 16.83
N ARG A 162 -1.42 7.90 15.57
CA ARG A 162 -1.38 6.45 15.26
C ARG A 162 -0.72 6.11 13.93
N MET A 163 -0.05 4.97 13.90
CA MET A 163 0.51 4.36 12.70
C MET A 163 0.00 2.91 12.58
N ASP A 164 -0.43 2.53 11.39
CA ASP A 164 -0.70 1.12 11.06
C ASP A 164 0.56 0.50 10.49
N PHE A 165 1.28 -0.24 11.33
CA PHE A 165 2.52 -0.89 10.91
C PHE A 165 2.30 -2.07 9.97
N ARG A 166 1.07 -2.52 9.69
CA ARG A 166 0.90 -3.69 8.81
C ARG A 166 1.44 -3.41 7.40
N TRP A 167 2.01 -4.45 6.80
CA TRP A 167 2.47 -4.43 5.42
C TRP A 167 1.29 -4.71 4.48
N PHE A 168 1.16 -3.91 3.42
CA PHE A 168 0.12 -4.05 2.40
C PHE A 168 0.78 -4.23 1.03
N LEU A 169 0.49 -5.36 0.37
CA LEU A 169 1.13 -5.74 -0.91
C LEU A 169 0.85 -4.70 -2.00
N VAL A 170 -0.42 -4.36 -2.22
CA VAL A 170 -0.84 -3.51 -3.34
C VAL A 170 -0.21 -2.13 -3.22
N GLY A 171 -0.28 -1.52 -2.04
CA GLY A 171 0.31 -0.18 -1.80
C GLY A 171 1.83 -0.15 -2.04
N ASN A 172 2.56 -1.16 -1.59
CA ASN A 172 4.01 -1.25 -1.82
C ASN A 172 4.35 -1.48 -3.31
N CYS A 173 3.66 -2.41 -3.99
CA CYS A 173 3.92 -2.67 -5.40
C CYS A 173 3.54 -1.47 -6.30
N ILE A 174 2.39 -0.85 -6.08
CA ILE A 174 1.98 0.35 -6.83
C ILE A 174 2.93 1.52 -6.54
N SER A 175 3.48 1.64 -5.34
CA SER A 175 4.48 2.66 -5.03
C SER A 175 5.78 2.46 -5.82
N ILE A 176 6.20 1.21 -6.04
CA ILE A 176 7.32 0.88 -6.94
C ILE A 176 6.98 1.23 -8.38
N LEU A 177 5.83 0.77 -8.89
CA LEU A 177 5.43 0.93 -10.29
C LEU A 177 5.20 2.38 -10.70
N SER A 178 4.65 3.20 -9.81
CA SER A 178 4.42 4.63 -10.05
C SER A 178 5.66 5.50 -9.85
N SER A 179 6.77 4.91 -9.38
CA SER A 179 7.97 5.60 -8.90
C SER A 179 7.69 6.61 -7.77
N LEU A 180 6.73 6.27 -6.90
CA LEU A 180 6.51 6.94 -5.62
C LEU A 180 7.59 6.53 -4.60
N ALA A 181 7.91 5.24 -4.55
CA ALA A 181 9.05 4.75 -3.80
C ALA A 181 10.35 5.17 -4.51
N THR A 182 11.32 5.71 -3.78
CA THR A 182 12.65 5.97 -4.32
C THR A 182 13.35 4.66 -4.71
N PRO A 183 14.38 4.68 -5.57
CA PRO A 183 15.12 3.45 -5.91
C PRO A 183 15.62 2.68 -4.70
N ALA A 184 16.12 3.38 -3.68
CA ALA A 184 16.55 2.77 -2.42
C ALA A 184 15.38 2.12 -1.66
N GLN A 185 14.21 2.78 -1.62
CA GLN A 185 13.01 2.21 -0.99
C GLN A 185 12.46 1.02 -1.76
N ALA A 186 12.47 1.07 -3.10
CA ALA A 186 12.03 -0.02 -3.95
C ALA A 186 12.92 -1.26 -3.74
N THR A 187 14.24 -1.08 -3.73
CA THR A 187 15.21 -2.13 -3.37
C THR A 187 14.94 -2.69 -1.96
N ALA A 188 14.72 -1.81 -0.97
CA ALA A 188 14.44 -2.24 0.40
C ALA A 188 13.13 -3.04 0.53
N ILE A 189 12.10 -2.71 -0.25
CA ILE A 189 10.85 -3.49 -0.33
C ILE A 189 11.12 -4.89 -0.87
N MET A 190 11.94 -5.02 -1.91
CA MET A 190 12.29 -6.33 -2.46
C MET A 190 13.15 -7.13 -1.50
N ASP A 191 14.12 -6.50 -0.83
CA ASP A 191 14.94 -7.13 0.20
C ASP A 191 14.06 -7.67 1.34
N LEU A 192 13.08 -6.89 1.82
CA LEU A 192 12.14 -7.35 2.84
C LEU A 192 11.38 -8.61 2.39
N ILE A 193 10.92 -8.66 1.15
CA ILE A 193 10.17 -9.79 0.61
C ILE A 193 11.03 -11.05 0.54
N GLU A 194 12.31 -10.91 0.20
CA GLU A 194 13.25 -12.04 0.22
C GLU A 194 13.55 -12.50 1.66
N GLU A 195 13.83 -11.58 2.58
CA GLU A 195 14.14 -11.88 3.99
C GLU A 195 12.92 -12.43 4.76
N ARG A 196 11.70 -12.08 4.35
CA ARG A 196 10.42 -12.51 4.95
C ARG A 196 9.57 -13.31 3.97
N TRP A 197 10.21 -14.11 3.12
CA TRP A 197 9.56 -14.91 2.09
C TRP A 197 8.45 -15.81 2.66
N GLU A 198 8.72 -16.53 3.76
CA GLU A 198 7.75 -17.45 4.37
C GLU A 198 6.50 -16.73 4.91
N ASP A 199 6.65 -15.50 5.39
CA ASP A 199 5.56 -14.69 5.95
C ASP A 199 4.72 -14.03 4.85
N LEU A 200 5.38 -13.46 3.83
CA LEU A 200 4.73 -12.64 2.80
C LEU A 200 4.31 -13.43 1.55
N ILE A 201 5.00 -14.53 1.27
CA ILE A 201 4.75 -15.44 0.13
C ILE A 201 4.28 -16.80 0.64
N GLY A 202 5.04 -17.45 1.54
CA GLY A 202 4.75 -18.81 1.99
C GLY A 202 4.68 -19.83 0.85
N GLU A 203 3.69 -20.73 0.92
CA GLU A 203 3.46 -21.81 -0.05
C GLU A 203 2.40 -21.46 -1.11
N MET A 204 1.88 -20.24 -1.08
CA MET A 204 1.04 -19.69 -2.13
C MET A 204 1.24 -18.17 -2.16
N PRO A 205 1.73 -17.62 -3.28
CA PRO A 205 1.78 -16.18 -3.50
C PRO A 205 0.37 -15.56 -3.63
N LEU A 206 0.06 -14.38 -3.10
CA LEU A 206 0.84 -13.52 -2.19
C LEU A 206 -0.07 -13.06 -1.04
N LYS A 207 0.48 -12.80 0.14
CA LYS A 207 -0.31 -12.16 1.20
C LYS A 207 -0.81 -10.79 0.76
N ILE A 208 -2.08 -10.50 1.01
CA ILE A 208 -2.63 -9.16 0.76
C ILE A 208 -2.19 -8.16 1.86
N VAL A 209 -2.14 -8.65 3.10
CA VAL A 209 -1.77 -7.89 4.31
C VAL A 209 -0.97 -8.81 5.24
N TYR A 210 0.00 -8.25 5.95
CA TYR A 210 0.70 -8.95 7.03
C TYR A 210 0.94 -8.06 8.27
N PRO A 211 0.76 -8.60 9.49
CA PRO A 211 0.12 -9.87 9.83
C PRO A 211 -1.42 -9.77 9.82
N ALA A 212 -2.09 -10.91 10.05
CA ALA A 212 -3.51 -10.93 10.34
C ALA A 212 -3.82 -10.36 11.74
N LEU A 213 -4.96 -9.71 11.86
CA LEU A 213 -5.59 -9.35 13.13
C LEU A 213 -6.14 -10.60 13.80
N GLU A 214 -5.91 -10.72 15.11
CA GLU A 214 -6.35 -11.86 15.92
C GLU A 214 -7.00 -11.37 17.23
N GLY A 215 -7.70 -12.27 17.94
CA GLY A 215 -8.21 -11.99 19.28
C GLY A 215 -9.02 -10.70 19.40
N HIS A 216 -8.64 -9.84 20.35
CA HIS A 216 -9.31 -8.56 20.60
C HIS A 216 -9.22 -7.61 19.40
N ASP A 217 -8.07 -7.54 18.75
CA ASP A 217 -7.86 -6.67 17.59
C ASP A 217 -8.81 -7.04 16.45
N TRP A 218 -8.95 -8.32 16.15
CA TRP A 218 -9.90 -8.78 15.14
C TRP A 218 -11.34 -8.36 15.49
N ARG A 219 -11.77 -8.55 16.74
CA ARG A 219 -13.13 -8.17 17.18
C ARG A 219 -13.39 -6.68 17.01
N THR A 220 -12.47 -5.85 17.49
CA THR A 220 -12.62 -4.39 17.54
C THR A 220 -12.43 -3.74 16.16
N VAL A 221 -11.46 -4.22 15.38
CA VAL A 221 -11.13 -3.67 14.05
C VAL A 221 -12.09 -4.17 12.97
N THR A 222 -12.46 -5.45 12.97
CA THR A 222 -13.35 -5.96 11.90
C THR A 222 -14.82 -5.80 12.27
N GLY A 223 -15.14 -5.65 13.56
CA GLY A 223 -16.51 -5.70 14.04
C GLY A 223 -17.08 -7.13 14.00
N PHE A 224 -16.26 -8.11 14.38
CA PHE A 224 -16.59 -9.54 14.32
C PHE A 224 -16.91 -10.05 12.91
N ASP A 225 -16.24 -9.53 11.87
CA ASP A 225 -16.54 -9.91 10.48
C ASP A 225 -16.19 -11.39 10.23
N PRO A 226 -17.19 -12.27 10.01
CA PRO A 226 -16.95 -13.71 9.91
C PRO A 226 -16.25 -14.13 8.61
N LYS A 227 -16.15 -13.25 7.61
CA LYS A 227 -15.41 -13.52 6.37
C LYS A 227 -13.91 -13.23 6.53
N ASN A 228 -13.57 -12.27 7.39
CA ASN A 228 -12.20 -11.81 7.66
C ASN A 228 -11.63 -12.43 8.94
N THR A 229 -11.83 -13.74 9.13
CA THR A 229 -11.22 -14.46 10.26
C THR A 229 -9.69 -14.48 10.16
N ARG A 230 -9.02 -14.97 11.22
CA ARG A 230 -7.57 -15.12 11.27
C ARG A 230 -7.01 -15.76 9.99
N TRP A 231 -6.08 -15.07 9.33
CA TRP A 231 -5.40 -15.50 8.10
C TRP A 231 -6.38 -15.87 6.96
N SER A 232 -7.48 -15.13 6.81
CA SER A 232 -8.53 -15.38 5.81
C SER A 232 -8.91 -14.12 5.05
N TYR A 233 -9.23 -14.29 3.77
CA TYR A 233 -9.76 -13.23 2.88
C TYR A 233 -8.91 -11.95 2.95
N HIS A 234 -9.41 -10.81 3.41
CA HIS A 234 -8.61 -9.59 3.54
C HIS A 234 -7.69 -9.57 4.77
N ASN A 235 -8.01 -10.38 5.79
CA ASN A 235 -7.28 -10.42 7.05
C ASN A 235 -6.11 -11.42 6.99
N GLY A 236 -5.12 -11.12 6.16
CA GLY A 236 -3.93 -11.97 5.97
C GLY A 236 -4.18 -13.19 5.08
N GLY A 237 -5.24 -13.17 4.26
CA GLY A 237 -5.41 -14.13 3.18
C GLY A 237 -4.37 -13.94 2.09
N THR A 238 -4.24 -14.96 1.26
CA THR A 238 -3.32 -15.01 0.13
C THR A 238 -4.11 -14.90 -1.17
N TRP A 239 -3.72 -14.02 -2.07
CA TRP A 239 -4.48 -13.65 -3.26
C TRP A 239 -3.67 -13.91 -4.54
N PRO A 240 -3.91 -15.03 -5.25
CA PRO A 240 -3.21 -15.36 -6.49
C PRO A 240 -3.37 -14.30 -7.58
N ALA A 241 -4.51 -13.60 -7.59
CA ALA A 241 -4.80 -12.51 -8.51
C ALA A 241 -3.76 -11.37 -8.47
N LEU A 242 -2.98 -11.22 -7.39
CA LEU A 242 -1.98 -10.15 -7.24
C LEU A 242 -0.59 -10.54 -7.78
N ILE A 243 -0.42 -11.75 -8.31
CA ILE A 243 0.87 -12.22 -8.84
C ILE A 243 1.39 -11.36 -10.00
N TRP A 244 0.52 -10.83 -10.86
CA TRP A 244 0.92 -9.94 -11.95
C TRP A 244 1.51 -8.62 -11.42
N LEU A 245 0.90 -8.07 -10.37
CA LEU A 245 1.30 -6.78 -9.80
C LEU A 245 2.69 -6.90 -9.17
N PHE A 246 2.90 -7.98 -8.43
CA PHE A 246 4.19 -8.32 -7.86
C PHE A 246 5.24 -8.60 -8.94
N THR A 247 4.86 -9.32 -10.00
CA THR A 247 5.75 -9.59 -11.13
C THR A 247 6.22 -8.30 -11.80
N ALA A 248 5.31 -7.36 -12.04
CA ALA A 248 5.67 -6.05 -12.59
C ALA A 248 6.64 -5.29 -11.67
N ALA A 249 6.41 -5.31 -10.35
CA ALA A 249 7.31 -4.68 -9.38
C ALA A 249 8.69 -5.35 -9.35
N CYS A 250 8.75 -6.68 -9.45
CA CYS A 250 10.00 -7.44 -9.56
C CYS A 250 10.79 -7.06 -10.81
N ILE A 251 10.13 -6.96 -11.97
CA ILE A 251 10.80 -6.60 -13.22
C ILE A 251 11.31 -5.15 -13.15
N LYS A 252 10.48 -4.22 -12.64
CA LYS A 252 10.86 -2.80 -12.51
C LYS A 252 12.06 -2.58 -11.59
N THR A 253 12.24 -3.44 -10.59
CA THR A 253 13.37 -3.39 -9.65
C THR A 253 14.58 -4.20 -10.12
N GLY A 254 14.53 -4.79 -11.32
CA GLY A 254 15.62 -5.61 -11.85
C GLY A 254 15.78 -6.95 -11.14
N ARG A 255 14.71 -7.47 -10.52
CA ARG A 255 14.71 -8.75 -9.78
C ARG A 255 13.70 -9.77 -10.32
N PRO A 256 13.71 -10.11 -11.62
CA PRO A 256 12.73 -11.03 -12.22
C PRO A 256 12.80 -12.45 -11.65
N GLN A 257 13.91 -12.87 -11.05
CA GLN A 257 14.07 -14.18 -10.41
C GLN A 257 13.08 -14.39 -9.26
N ILE A 258 12.76 -13.33 -8.51
CA ILE A 258 11.80 -13.38 -7.39
C ILE A 258 10.39 -13.69 -7.94
N ALA A 259 10.01 -13.04 -9.03
CA ALA A 259 8.73 -13.29 -9.70
C ALA A 259 8.66 -14.70 -10.28
N LYS A 260 9.72 -15.19 -10.94
CA LYS A 260 9.78 -16.56 -11.48
C LYS A 260 9.53 -17.60 -10.39
N ARG A 261 10.20 -17.47 -9.24
CA ARG A 261 10.00 -18.35 -8.08
C ARG A 261 8.54 -18.33 -7.58
N ALA A 262 7.92 -17.14 -7.49
CA ALA A 262 6.52 -17.03 -7.07
C ALA A 262 5.57 -17.65 -8.12
N ILE A 263 5.80 -17.43 -9.41
CA ILE A 263 4.99 -18.03 -10.48
C ILE A 263 5.07 -19.56 -10.43
N GLU A 264 6.26 -20.13 -10.27
CA GLU A 264 6.45 -21.59 -10.13
C GLU A 264 5.67 -22.17 -8.94
N LEU A 265 5.68 -21.50 -7.77
CA LEU A 265 4.87 -21.91 -6.61
C LEU A 265 3.37 -21.85 -6.92
N THR A 266 2.94 -20.82 -7.66
CA THR A 266 1.54 -20.66 -8.06
C THR A 266 1.10 -21.77 -9.02
N GLU A 267 1.93 -22.11 -10.01
CA GLU A 267 1.67 -23.15 -11.02
C GLU A 267 1.47 -24.55 -10.40
N GLN A 268 2.18 -24.86 -9.31
CA GLN A 268 2.09 -26.16 -8.67
C GLN A 268 0.70 -26.48 -8.11
N ARG A 269 -0.07 -25.46 -7.74
CA ARG A 269 -1.28 -25.60 -6.91
C ARG A 269 -2.52 -24.89 -7.49
N LEU A 270 -2.36 -23.71 -8.10
CA LEU A 270 -3.50 -22.89 -8.55
C LEU A 270 -4.42 -23.61 -9.54
N PRO A 271 -3.91 -24.28 -10.61
CA PRO A 271 -4.77 -25.02 -11.54
C PRO A 271 -5.41 -26.26 -10.89
N LYS A 272 -4.65 -26.99 -10.05
CA LYS A 272 -5.12 -28.21 -9.37
C LYS A 272 -6.28 -27.93 -8.40
N ASN A 273 -6.29 -26.75 -7.79
CA ASN A 273 -7.35 -26.33 -6.87
C ASN A 273 -8.57 -25.69 -7.58
N GLY A 274 -8.58 -25.63 -8.91
CA GLY A 274 -9.67 -25.05 -9.68
C GLY A 274 -9.68 -23.52 -9.63
N TRP A 275 -8.51 -22.88 -9.67
CA TRP A 275 -8.36 -21.42 -9.76
C TRP A 275 -9.15 -20.62 -8.71
N PRO A 276 -8.94 -20.88 -7.41
CA PRO A 276 -9.64 -20.18 -6.34
C PRO A 276 -9.37 -18.67 -6.34
N GLU A 277 -10.33 -17.91 -5.81
CA GLU A 277 -10.26 -16.48 -5.56
C GLU A 277 -9.15 -16.12 -4.55
N TYR A 278 -8.98 -16.93 -3.49
CA TYR A 278 -8.00 -16.69 -2.43
C TYR A 278 -7.69 -17.98 -1.63
N TYR A 279 -6.62 -17.94 -0.85
CA TYR A 279 -6.16 -18.99 0.07
C TYR A 279 -6.05 -18.47 1.51
N ASP A 280 -6.19 -19.37 2.47
CA ASP A 280 -6.17 -19.11 3.90
C ASP A 280 -4.98 -19.78 4.61
N GLY A 281 -4.73 -19.32 5.84
CA GLY A 281 -3.68 -19.81 6.73
C GLY A 281 -2.37 -19.03 6.57
N LYS A 282 -1.49 -19.12 7.58
CA LYS A 282 -0.24 -18.35 7.64
C LYS A 282 0.59 -18.43 6.36
N ALA A 283 0.79 -19.63 5.83
CA ALA A 283 1.55 -19.86 4.59
C ALA A 283 0.67 -20.03 3.32
N GLY A 284 -0.64 -19.77 3.38
CA GLY A 284 -1.53 -19.96 2.23
C GLY A 284 -1.75 -21.45 1.86
N ARG A 285 -1.72 -22.34 2.85
CA ARG A 285 -1.86 -23.79 2.64
C ARG A 285 -3.28 -24.23 2.32
N TYR A 286 -4.30 -23.51 2.79
CA TYR A 286 -5.69 -23.95 2.66
C TYR A 286 -6.38 -23.15 1.56
N VAL A 287 -7.19 -23.82 0.73
CA VAL A 287 -8.09 -23.13 -0.19
C VAL A 287 -9.06 -22.27 0.64
N GLY A 288 -9.33 -21.03 0.22
CA GLY A 288 -10.04 -20.05 1.04
C GLY A 288 -11.42 -20.51 1.49
N LYS A 289 -11.79 -20.20 2.74
CA LYS A 289 -12.99 -20.71 3.42
C LYS A 289 -14.30 -20.50 2.65
N GLN A 290 -14.42 -19.38 1.94
CA GLN A 290 -15.58 -19.03 1.11
C GLN A 290 -15.13 -18.66 -0.30
N THR A 291 -14.07 -19.29 -0.79
CA THR A 291 -13.48 -18.95 -2.08
C THR A 291 -14.34 -19.45 -3.24
N ARG A 292 -14.46 -18.64 -4.28
CA ARG A 292 -15.03 -19.06 -5.56
C ARG A 292 -13.95 -19.72 -6.41
N LYS A 293 -14.31 -20.80 -7.09
CA LYS A 293 -13.45 -21.44 -8.10
C LYS A 293 -13.57 -20.71 -9.43
N TYR A 294 -12.57 -20.90 -10.30
CA TYR A 294 -12.50 -20.30 -11.64
C TYR A 294 -12.63 -18.78 -11.61
N GLN A 295 -12.03 -18.16 -10.60
CA GLN A 295 -12.10 -16.73 -10.43
C GLN A 295 -11.29 -16.03 -11.52
N THR A 296 -11.96 -15.18 -12.31
CA THR A 296 -11.40 -14.57 -13.52
C THR A 296 -10.04 -13.89 -13.28
N TRP A 297 -9.92 -13.05 -12.24
CA TRP A 297 -8.65 -12.34 -11.98
C TRP A 297 -7.52 -13.23 -11.45
N SER A 298 -7.81 -14.42 -10.90
CA SER A 298 -6.79 -15.37 -10.45
C SER A 298 -6.15 -16.02 -11.68
N ILE A 299 -6.98 -16.33 -12.68
CA ILE A 299 -6.54 -16.84 -13.99
C ILE A 299 -5.79 -15.73 -14.75
N SER A 300 -6.43 -14.58 -14.94
CA SER A 300 -5.84 -13.48 -15.72
C SER A 300 -4.56 -12.94 -15.07
N GLY A 301 -4.50 -12.83 -13.74
CA GLY A 301 -3.31 -12.39 -13.03
C GLY A 301 -2.12 -13.32 -13.25
N TYR A 302 -2.35 -14.64 -13.21
CA TYR A 302 -1.32 -15.62 -13.56
C TYR A 302 -0.85 -15.48 -15.02
N LEU A 303 -1.78 -15.36 -15.98
CA LEU A 303 -1.43 -15.20 -17.40
C LEU A 303 -0.64 -13.93 -17.67
N VAL A 304 -1.06 -12.80 -17.10
CA VAL A 304 -0.33 -11.52 -17.24
C VAL A 304 1.07 -11.61 -16.64
N ALA A 305 1.23 -12.28 -15.48
CA ALA A 305 2.55 -12.50 -14.88
C ALA A 305 3.49 -13.29 -15.82
N LYS A 306 3.00 -14.36 -16.45
CA LYS A 306 3.76 -15.14 -17.44
C LYS A 306 4.17 -14.29 -18.63
N LEU A 307 3.22 -13.58 -19.23
CA LEU A 307 3.46 -12.70 -20.39
C LEU A 307 4.46 -11.57 -20.09
N MET A 308 4.44 -11.02 -18.87
CA MET A 308 5.42 -10.02 -18.44
C MET A 308 6.83 -10.59 -18.27
N ILE A 309 6.97 -11.83 -17.81
CA ILE A 309 8.27 -12.50 -17.70
C ILE A 309 8.82 -12.87 -19.07
N GLU A 310 7.97 -13.33 -19.98
CA GLU A 310 8.34 -13.67 -21.35
C GLU A 310 8.74 -12.43 -22.15
N ASN A 311 8.04 -11.32 -21.95
CA ASN A 311 8.34 -10.05 -22.60
C ASN A 311 8.33 -8.86 -21.61
N PRO A 312 9.47 -8.58 -20.95
CA PRO A 312 9.62 -7.44 -20.05
C PRO A 312 9.38 -6.07 -20.70
N ALA A 313 9.41 -5.96 -22.03
CA ALA A 313 9.10 -4.72 -22.74
C ALA A 313 7.64 -4.27 -22.58
N ASN A 314 6.77 -5.12 -22.03
CA ASN A 314 5.39 -4.78 -21.67
C ASN A 314 5.29 -3.98 -20.36
N LEU A 315 6.34 -3.91 -19.53
CA LEU A 315 6.31 -3.22 -18.25
C LEU A 315 5.85 -1.73 -18.34
N PRO A 316 6.28 -0.93 -19.33
CA PRO A 316 5.86 0.47 -19.46
C PRO A 316 4.33 0.68 -19.60
N ILE A 317 3.56 -0.36 -19.93
CA ILE A 317 2.09 -0.30 -19.95
C ILE A 317 1.54 -0.03 -18.53
N ILE A 318 2.23 -0.49 -17.49
CA ILE A 318 1.76 -0.43 -16.10
C ILE A 318 2.77 0.17 -15.12
N SER A 319 3.77 0.88 -15.62
CA SER A 319 4.76 1.58 -14.78
C SER A 319 5.11 2.95 -15.34
N LEU A 320 5.59 3.81 -14.45
CA LEU A 320 6.18 5.10 -14.80
C LEU A 320 7.62 5.17 -14.30
N GLU A 321 8.48 5.79 -15.10
CA GLU A 321 9.83 6.14 -14.71
C GLU A 321 9.87 7.28 -13.68
N GLU A 322 11.01 7.44 -13.02
CA GLU A 322 11.24 8.52 -12.05
C GLU A 322 10.92 9.89 -12.63
N ASP A 323 10.28 10.74 -11.83
CA ASP A 323 10.06 12.12 -12.20
C ASP A 323 11.28 12.98 -11.80
N LYS A 324 12.12 13.30 -12.80
CA LYS A 324 13.28 14.17 -12.60
C LYS A 324 12.93 15.52 -11.95
N ARG A 325 11.69 16.01 -12.10
CA ARG A 325 11.22 17.28 -11.49
C ARG A 325 11.00 17.19 -9.98
N ILE A 326 10.79 15.98 -9.45
CA ILE A 326 10.53 15.73 -8.02
C ILE A 326 11.83 15.42 -7.27
N SER A 327 12.95 15.15 -7.97
CA SER A 327 14.21 14.67 -7.38
C SER A 327 14.84 15.56 -6.30
N LYS A 328 14.31 16.76 -6.03
CA LYS A 328 14.67 17.61 -4.88
C LYS A 328 13.45 18.36 -4.35
N PRO A 329 12.60 17.78 -3.48
CA PRO A 329 11.56 18.54 -2.81
C PRO A 329 12.20 19.41 -1.73
N LYS A 330 12.58 20.64 -2.08
CA LYS A 330 12.73 21.71 -1.10
C LYS A 330 11.33 22.25 -0.82
N LEU A 331 10.78 21.97 0.34
CA LEU A 331 9.61 22.72 0.82
C LEU A 331 10.03 24.19 0.99
N THR A 332 9.64 25.04 0.05
CA THR A 332 9.55 26.48 0.31
C THR A 332 8.49 26.68 1.37
N ARG A 333 8.90 27.23 2.51
CA ARG A 333 8.04 27.56 3.64
C ARG A 333 6.79 28.28 3.14
N SER A 334 5.61 27.73 3.40
CA SER A 334 4.39 28.53 3.41
C SER A 334 4.50 29.48 4.60
N ILE A 335 4.67 30.77 4.33
CA ILE A 335 4.48 31.81 5.33
C ILE A 335 2.97 31.90 5.51
N SER A 336 2.45 31.29 6.57
CA SER A 336 1.11 31.59 7.05
C SER A 336 1.20 32.95 7.75
N PHE A 337 0.43 33.93 7.26
CA PHE A 337 0.15 35.17 7.99
C PHE A 337 -0.82 34.90 9.15
#